data_AF-A0A850QKL2-F1
#
_entry.id   AF-A0A850QKL2-F1
#
_cell.length_a   1.000
_cell.length_b   1.000
_cell.length_c   1.000
_cell.angle_alpha   90.00
_cell.angle_beta   90.00
_cell.angle_gamma   90.00
#
_symmetry.space_group_name_H-M   'P 1'
#
loop_
_entity.id
_entity.type
_entity.pdbx_description
1 polymer ?
#
loop_
_entity_poly.entity_id
_entity_poly.type
_entity_poly.pdbx_seq_one_letter_code
_entity_poly.pdbx_strand_id
1 'polypeptide(L)'
;MMAMTLPEWLSNLWTPAKNKTEKITCYHCGERSFPKKTLYVVFNGTEQPVCCHGCLAVLKTIEKNHLIPEYLQTRAEREME
;
A
#
# COMPACT_ATOMS: atom_id res chain seq x y z
N MET A 1 -30.82 34.01 33.07
CA MET A 1 -30.09 33.49 31.89
C MET A 1 -30.38 32.00 31.82
N MET A 2 -31.31 31.57 30.97
CA MET A 2 -31.66 30.15 30.81
C MET A 2 -30.66 29.50 29.84
N ALA A 3 -29.86 28.57 30.34
CA ALA A 3 -28.96 27.76 29.52
C ALA A 3 -29.81 26.81 28.67
N MET A 4 -29.82 27.02 27.36
CA MET A 4 -30.41 26.10 26.39
C MET A 4 -29.45 24.91 26.24
N THR A 5 -29.76 23.80 26.88
CA THR A 5 -28.99 22.56 26.73
C THR A 5 -29.35 21.93 25.38
N LEU A 6 -28.35 21.81 24.51
CA LEU A 6 -28.51 21.17 23.21
C LEU A 6 -28.99 19.72 23.40
N PRO A 7 -30.01 19.27 22.65
CA PRO A 7 -30.58 17.93 22.80
C PRO A 7 -29.64 16.83 22.27
N GLU A 8 -29.60 15.69 22.98
CA GLU A 8 -28.65 14.57 22.78
C GLU A 8 -28.62 13.99 21.35
N TRP A 9 -29.66 14.20 20.54
CA TRP A 9 -29.72 13.73 19.16
C TRP A 9 -28.75 14.48 18.21
N LEU A 10 -28.29 15.68 18.57
CA LEU A 10 -27.31 16.43 17.77
C LEU A 10 -25.89 15.82 17.85
N SER A 11 -25.62 14.96 18.83
CA SER A 11 -24.30 14.35 19.06
C SER A 11 -23.88 13.33 18.00
N ASN A 12 -24.87 12.72 17.32
CA ASN A 12 -24.65 11.57 16.42
C ASN A 12 -24.69 11.95 14.93
N LEU A 13 -24.85 13.24 14.61
CA LEU A 13 -24.84 13.75 13.22
C LEU A 13 -23.43 13.92 12.65
N TRP A 14 -22.39 13.64 13.45
CA TRP A 14 -21.00 13.75 13.03
C TRP A 14 -20.17 12.53 13.45
N THR A 15 -20.55 11.36 12.91
CA THR A 15 -19.66 10.19 12.92
C THR A 15 -18.80 10.25 11.66
N PRO A 16 -17.52 10.68 11.73
CA PRO A 16 -16.64 10.54 10.58
C PRO A 16 -16.51 9.04 10.28
N ALA A 17 -16.94 8.65 9.09
CA ALA A 17 -16.80 7.28 8.62
C ALA A 17 -15.32 6.88 8.64
N LYS A 18 -14.90 6.24 9.72
CA LYS A 18 -13.52 5.77 9.93
C LYS A 18 -13.28 4.50 9.11
N ASN A 19 -13.44 4.59 7.79
CA ASN A 19 -12.98 3.56 6.87
C ASN A 19 -11.46 3.70 6.72
N LYS A 20 -10.71 3.25 7.73
CA LYS A 20 -9.27 3.06 7.61
C LYS A 20 -9.03 1.83 6.73
N THR A 21 -9.08 2.00 5.42
CA THR A 21 -8.59 0.97 4.51
C THR A 21 -7.10 0.77 4.76
N GLU A 22 -6.72 -0.45 5.12
CA GLU A 22 -5.32 -0.81 5.38
C GLU A 22 -4.50 -0.61 4.10
N LYS A 23 -3.33 0.02 4.24
CA LYS A 23 -2.44 0.29 3.11
C LYS A 23 -1.60 -0.95 2.80
N ILE A 24 -1.38 -1.22 1.52
CA ILE A 24 -0.55 -2.32 1.05
C ILE A 24 0.87 -1.83 0.78
N THR A 25 1.86 -2.55 1.30
CA THR A 25 3.28 -2.29 1.09
C THR A 25 3.72 -2.78 -0.29
N CYS A 26 4.42 -1.93 -1.04
CA CYS A 26 5.01 -2.27 -2.32
C CYS A 26 6.14 -3.28 -2.13
N TYR A 27 6.09 -4.39 -2.86
CA TYR A 27 7.13 -5.41 -2.84
C TYR A 27 8.50 -4.87 -3.31
N HIS A 28 8.49 -3.89 -4.23
CA HIS A 28 9.71 -3.35 -4.83
C HIS A 28 10.41 -2.27 -3.99
N CYS A 29 9.67 -1.23 -3.59
CA CYS A 29 10.25 -0.05 -2.94
C CYS A 29 9.86 0.13 -1.47
N GLY A 30 8.99 -0.72 -0.92
CA GLY A 30 8.52 -0.61 0.47
C GLY A 30 7.51 0.50 0.74
N GLU A 31 7.18 1.36 -0.24
CA GLU A 31 6.16 2.40 -0.06
C GLU A 31 4.75 1.82 0.14
N ARG A 32 3.90 2.56 0.85
CA ARG A 32 2.53 2.16 1.15
C ARG A 32 1.52 2.80 0.20
N SER A 33 0.69 1.99 -0.43
CA SER A 33 -0.39 2.42 -1.34
C SER A 33 -1.76 2.02 -0.82
N PHE A 34 -2.81 2.75 -1.22
CA PHE A 34 -4.18 2.31 -0.96
C PHE A 34 -4.51 1.12 -1.86
N PRO A 35 -5.28 0.12 -1.40
CA PRO A 35 -5.60 -1.06 -2.20
C PRO A 35 -6.17 -0.75 -3.59
N LYS A 36 -7.01 0.28 -3.70
CA LYS A 36 -7.60 0.73 -4.98
C LYS A 36 -6.57 1.28 -5.99
N LYS A 37 -5.36 1.61 -5.53
CA LYS A 37 -4.26 2.14 -6.34
C LYS A 37 -3.08 1.17 -6.42
N THR A 38 -3.14 0.04 -5.72
CA THR A 38 -2.13 -1.01 -5.78
C THR A 38 -2.27 -1.77 -7.10
N LEU A 39 -1.14 -1.98 -7.77
CA LEU A 39 -1.06 -2.83 -8.95
C LEU A 39 -0.48 -4.19 -8.55
N TYR A 40 -0.73 -5.21 -9.36
CA TYR A 40 -0.22 -6.55 -9.13
C TYR A 40 0.60 -7.00 -10.34
N VAL A 41 1.69 -7.72 -10.06
CA VAL A 41 2.57 -8.28 -11.07
C VAL A 41 3.01 -9.68 -10.63
N VAL A 42 3.01 -10.63 -11.55
CA VAL A 42 3.63 -11.94 -11.32
C VAL A 42 5.13 -11.73 -11.39
N PHE A 43 5.85 -12.08 -10.32
CA PHE A 43 7.30 -11.98 -10.24
C PHE A 43 7.84 -13.22 -9.53
N ASN A 44 8.79 -13.93 -10.17
CA ASN A 44 9.32 -15.20 -9.67
C ASN A 44 8.20 -16.24 -9.41
N GLY A 45 7.22 -16.28 -10.31
CA GLY A 45 6.06 -17.18 -10.23
C GLY A 45 5.02 -16.83 -9.16
N THR A 46 5.19 -15.74 -8.41
CA THR A 46 4.26 -15.31 -7.35
C THR A 46 3.65 -13.95 -7.67
N GLU A 47 2.36 -13.75 -7.42
CA GLU A 47 1.73 -12.44 -7.54
C GLU A 47 2.18 -11.51 -6.39
N GLN A 48 2.74 -10.35 -6.75
CA GLN A 48 3.28 -9.38 -5.80
C GLN A 48 2.63 -8.00 -5.99
N PRO A 49 2.29 -7.29 -4.89
CA PRO A 49 1.73 -5.95 -4.96
C PRO A 49 2.82 -4.89 -5.20
N VAL A 50 2.51 -3.88 -6.00
CA VAL A 50 3.39 -2.72 -6.23
C VAL A 50 2.60 -1.40 -6.19
N CYS A 51 3.24 -0.32 -5.74
CA CYS A 51 2.57 0.96 -5.49
C CYS A 51 2.27 1.79 -6.75
N CYS A 52 2.98 1.54 -7.87
CA CYS A 52 2.87 2.34 -9.09
C CYS A 52 3.33 1.58 -10.34
N HIS A 53 3.03 2.14 -11.52
CA HIS A 53 3.47 1.58 -12.81
C HIS A 53 4.99 1.53 -12.97
N GLY A 54 5.74 2.41 -12.29
CA GLY A 54 7.20 2.38 -12.28
C GLY A 54 7.74 1.10 -11.63
N CYS A 55 7.27 0.78 -10.42
CA CYS A 55 7.64 -0.46 -9.73
C CYS A 55 7.23 -1.72 -10.52
N LEU A 56 6.06 -1.68 -11.17
CA LEU A 56 5.62 -2.75 -12.07
C LEU A 56 6.59 -2.93 -13.25
N ALA A 57 7.00 -1.84 -13.91
CA ALA A 57 7.93 -1.88 -15.02
C ALA A 57 9.31 -2.40 -14.60
N VAL A 58 9.79 -2.02 -13.42
CA VAL A 58 11.06 -2.51 -12.86
C VAL A 58 11.00 -4.03 -12.67
N LEU A 59 9.98 -4.57 -11.99
CA LEU A 59 9.87 -6.01 -11.77
C LEU A 59 9.75 -6.80 -13.08
N LYS A 60 8.97 -6.32 -14.05
CA LYS A 60 8.90 -6.93 -15.39
C LYS A 60 10.24 -6.88 -16.12
N THR A 61 11.01 -5.81 -15.95
CA THR A 61 12.33 -5.67 -16.58
C THR A 61 13.33 -6.64 -15.97
N ILE A 62 13.33 -6.79 -14.65
CA ILE A 62 14.18 -7.75 -13.94
C ILE A 62 13.89 -9.18 -14.42
N GLU A 63 12.62 -9.56 -14.47
CA GLU A 63 12.20 -10.88 -14.94
C GLU A 63 12.58 -11.12 -16.41
N LYS A 64 12.32 -10.13 -17.28
CA LYS A 64 12.67 -10.20 -18.71
C LYS A 64 14.17 -10.36 -18.95
N ASN A 65 15.02 -9.80 -18.10
CA ASN A 65 16.47 -9.88 -18.21
C ASN A 65 17.09 -11.00 -17.37
N HIS A 66 16.27 -11.86 -16.76
CA HIS A 66 16.72 -12.97 -15.91
C HIS A 66 17.57 -12.55 -14.69
N LEU A 67 17.33 -11.34 -14.16
CA LEU A 67 18.08 -10.75 -13.03
C LEU A 67 17.40 -10.97 -11.67
N ILE A 68 16.52 -11.97 -11.56
CA ILE A 68 15.76 -12.24 -10.34
C ILE A 68 16.71 -12.57 -9.16
N PRO A 69 17.73 -13.42 -9.29
CA PRO A 69 18.63 -13.75 -8.17
C PRO A 69 19.32 -12.53 -7.58
N GLU A 70 19.88 -11.66 -8.43
CA GLU A 70 20.58 -10.44 -8.04
C GLU A 70 19.63 -9.47 -7.35
N TYR A 71 18.43 -9.30 -7.91
CA TYR A 71 17.41 -8.45 -7.30
C TYR A 71 17.02 -8.93 -5.89
N LEU A 72 16.81 -10.23 -5.71
CA LEU A 72 16.43 -10.79 -4.41
C LEU A 72 17.54 -10.62 -3.38
N GLN A 73 18.80 -10.80 -3.77
CA GLN A 73 19.94 -10.56 -2.90
C GLN A 73 20.00 -9.08 -2.46
N THR A 74 19.99 -8.14 -3.40
CA THR A 74 20.03 -6.70 -3.08
C THR A 74 18.83 -6.27 -2.24
N ARG A 75 17.64 -6.85 -2.47
CA ARG A 75 16.45 -6.58 -1.66
C ARG A 75 16.60 -7.08 -0.23
N ALA A 76 17.16 -8.28 -0.03
CA ALA A 76 17.42 -8.82 1.30
C ALA A 76 18.43 -7.97 2.09
N GLU A 77 19.47 -7.45 1.42
CA GLU A 77 20.44 -6.54 2.02
C GLU A 77 19.80 -5.24 2.54
N ARG A 78 18.83 -4.69 1.79
CA ARG A 78 18.08 -3.47 2.19
C ARG A 78 17.11 -3.69 3.36
N GLU A 79 16.69 -4.93 3.62
CA GLU A 79 15.81 -5.24 4.75
C GLU A 79 16.60 -5.37 6.07
N MET A 80 17.93 -5.43 6.01
CA MET A 80 18.82 -5.52 7.17
C MET A 80 19.34 -4.17 7.67
N GLU A 81 19.03 -3.07 6.98
CA GLU A 81 19.43 -1.70 7.31
C GLU A 81 18.31 -0.93 8.04
#